data_AF-A0ABD0P307-F1
#
_entry.id   AF-A0ABD0P307-F1
#
_cell.length_a   1.000
_cell.length_b   1.000
_cell.length_c   1.000
_cell.angle_alpha   90.00
_cell.angle_beta   90.00
_cell.angle_gamma   90.00
#
_symmetry.space_group_name_H-M   'P 1'
#
loop_
_entity.id
_entity.type
_entity.pdbx_description
1 polymer ?
#
loop_
_entity_poly.entity_id
_entity_poly.type
_entity_poly.pdbx_seq_one_letter_code
_entity_poly.pdbx_strand_id
1 'polypeptide(L)'
;PDAPPGAISVFPSATGLKIEWDEPSVISGPTSYIIDITALDGSGYNISLVRYSEENRMVVVGNLTAFTLYSITITAFTGEFSNARRDGKASEPVLARTLEDDPPKNEVTRVYVTFSPPDEPNGNISAYHVAIYRNGQLDFYINSLPVVSNPNNTMTAIIDGLKGGFNYSIRVGN
;
A
#
# COMPACT_ATOMS: atom_id res chain seq x y z
N PRO A 1 -37.45 -1.44 7.48
CA PRO A 1 -37.53 -0.45 6.39
C PRO A 1 -38.06 -1.14 5.13
N ASP A 2 -38.74 -0.40 4.26
CA ASP A 2 -39.33 -0.98 3.04
C ASP A 2 -38.47 -0.74 1.80
N ALA A 3 -37.38 0.00 1.95
CA ALA A 3 -36.40 0.29 0.92
C ALA A 3 -34.97 -0.10 1.36
N PRO A 4 -34.06 -0.39 0.41
CA PRO A 4 -32.63 -0.55 0.68
C PRO A 4 -31.96 0.78 1.10
N PRO A 5 -30.74 0.75 1.63
CA PRO A 5 -29.98 1.97 1.93
C PRO A 5 -29.69 2.80 0.67
N GLY A 6 -29.71 4.11 0.82
CA GLY A 6 -29.45 5.06 -0.26
C GLY A 6 -27.96 5.38 -0.45
N ALA A 7 -27.62 5.95 -1.61
CA ALA A 7 -26.35 6.64 -1.88
C ALA A 7 -25.07 5.96 -1.35
N ILE A 8 -24.90 4.67 -1.62
CA ILE A 8 -23.71 3.93 -1.15
C ILE A 8 -22.46 4.48 -1.84
N SER A 9 -21.50 4.94 -1.05
CA SER A 9 -20.21 5.47 -1.48
C SER A 9 -19.08 4.64 -0.87
N VAL A 10 -18.10 4.25 -1.69
CA VAL A 10 -16.96 3.43 -1.25
C VAL A 10 -15.65 4.14 -1.61
N PHE A 11 -14.80 4.33 -0.59
CA PHE A 11 -13.49 4.96 -0.70
C PHE A 11 -12.39 3.93 -0.38
N PRO A 12 -11.66 3.45 -1.41
CA PRO A 12 -10.64 2.42 -1.22
C PRO A 12 -9.30 2.99 -0.71
N SER A 13 -8.58 2.17 0.06
CA SER A 13 -7.16 2.30 0.37
C SER A 13 -6.41 1.04 -0.08
N ALA A 14 -5.09 0.98 0.11
CA ALA A 14 -4.31 -0.20 -0.25
C ALA A 14 -4.77 -1.47 0.47
N THR A 15 -5.16 -1.36 1.75
CA THR A 15 -5.51 -2.52 2.59
C THR A 15 -6.87 -2.38 3.27
N GLY A 16 -7.75 -1.54 2.72
CA GLY A 16 -9.03 -1.27 3.35
C GLY A 16 -10.04 -0.55 2.47
N LEU A 17 -11.26 -0.45 3.00
CA LEU A 17 -12.38 0.28 2.41
C LEU A 17 -13.06 1.11 3.48
N LYS A 18 -13.36 2.37 3.16
CA LYS A 18 -14.33 3.18 3.90
C LYS A 18 -15.63 3.20 3.12
N ILE A 19 -16.72 2.80 3.76
CA ILE A 19 -18.04 2.65 3.14
C ILE A 19 -19.02 3.55 3.88
N GLU A 20 -19.73 4.39 3.14
CA GLU A 20 -20.75 5.33 3.64
C GLU A 20 -22.06 5.12 2.90
N TRP A 21 -23.19 5.33 3.58
CA TRP A 21 -24.51 5.20 2.97
C TRP A 21 -25.52 6.15 3.62
N ASP A 22 -26.60 6.41 2.89
CA ASP A 22 -27.74 7.18 3.36
C ASP A 22 -28.85 6.28 3.90
N GLU A 23 -29.78 6.89 4.63
CA GLU A 23 -30.98 6.20 5.07
C GLU A 23 -31.82 5.72 3.87
N PRO A 24 -32.60 4.63 4.03
CA PRO A 24 -33.58 4.24 3.05
C PRO A 24 -34.58 5.36 2.75
N SER A 25 -35.07 5.41 1.51
CA SER A 25 -36.12 6.38 1.12
C SER A 25 -37.45 6.16 1.86
N VAL A 26 -37.67 4.97 2.42
CA VAL A 26 -38.84 4.61 3.22
C VAL A 26 -38.41 3.94 4.52
N ILE A 27 -38.66 4.64 5.64
CA ILE A 27 -38.29 4.21 6.99
C ILE A 27 -39.56 3.88 7.78
N SER A 28 -39.66 2.65 8.27
CA SER A 28 -40.80 2.14 9.04
C SER A 28 -40.50 2.00 10.55
N GLY A 29 -39.31 2.40 10.99
CA GLY A 29 -38.87 2.36 12.39
C GLY A 29 -37.34 2.49 12.53
N PRO A 30 -36.78 2.30 13.74
CA PRO A 30 -35.33 2.29 13.97
C PRO A 30 -34.64 1.29 13.03
N THR A 31 -33.78 1.82 12.15
CA THR A 31 -33.18 1.04 11.05
C THR A 31 -31.73 0.73 11.34
N SER A 32 -31.39 -0.55 11.34
CA SER A 32 -30.03 -1.07 11.46
C SER A 32 -29.57 -1.67 10.13
N TYR A 33 -28.27 -1.94 9.99
CA TYR A 33 -27.64 -2.35 8.74
C TYR A 33 -26.72 -3.54 8.92
N ILE A 34 -26.72 -4.44 7.94
CA ILE A 34 -25.71 -5.49 7.77
C ILE A 34 -24.89 -5.16 6.53
N ILE A 35 -23.57 -5.11 6.67
CA ILE A 35 -22.63 -4.83 5.58
C ILE A 35 -21.89 -6.13 5.28
N ASP A 36 -22.12 -6.71 4.11
CA ASP A 36 -21.38 -7.85 3.60
C ASP A 36 -20.33 -7.40 2.60
N ILE A 37 -19.11 -7.91 2.77
CA ILE A 37 -17.98 -7.64 1.90
C ILE A 37 -17.38 -8.99 1.52
N THR A 38 -17.34 -9.30 0.23
CA THR A 38 -16.85 -10.59 -0.29
C THR A 38 -15.76 -10.33 -1.32
N ALA A 39 -14.60 -10.99 -1.17
CA ALA A 39 -13.53 -10.94 -2.16
C ALA A 39 -13.92 -11.74 -3.41
N LEU A 40 -13.70 -11.17 -4.60
CA LEU A 40 -13.99 -11.80 -5.89
C LEU A 40 -12.75 -12.42 -6.55
N ASP A 41 -11.73 -12.73 -5.75
CA ASP A 41 -10.48 -13.37 -6.17
C ASP A 41 -10.49 -14.90 -6.06
N GLY A 42 -11.62 -15.49 -5.64
CA GLY A 42 -11.76 -16.93 -5.42
C GLY A 42 -11.20 -17.43 -4.10
N SER A 43 -10.68 -16.55 -3.23
CA SER A 43 -10.20 -16.92 -1.88
C SER A 43 -11.31 -17.40 -0.94
N GLY A 44 -12.55 -17.03 -1.23
CA GLY A 44 -13.69 -17.24 -0.34
C GLY A 44 -13.69 -16.30 0.87
N TYR A 45 -12.81 -15.30 0.91
CA TYR A 45 -12.74 -14.34 2.00
C TYR A 45 -14.00 -13.47 2.04
N ASN A 46 -14.68 -13.45 3.19
CA ASN A 46 -15.86 -12.64 3.44
C ASN A 46 -15.84 -12.01 4.83
N ILE A 47 -16.49 -10.84 4.94
CA ILE A 47 -16.67 -10.10 6.19
C ILE A 47 -18.13 -9.68 6.26
N SER A 48 -18.75 -9.86 7.43
CA SER A 48 -20.06 -9.30 7.74
C SER A 48 -19.96 -8.40 8.97
N LEU A 49 -20.46 -7.16 8.86
CA LEU A 49 -20.48 -6.16 9.93
C LEU A 49 -21.91 -5.72 10.19
N VAL A 50 -22.19 -5.28 11.42
CA VAL A 50 -23.50 -4.75 11.82
C VAL A 50 -23.34 -3.31 12.29
N ARG A 51 -24.30 -2.46 11.93
CA ARG A 51 -24.47 -1.10 12.48
C ARG A 51 -25.90 -0.93 12.97
N TYR A 52 -26.04 -0.58 14.24
CA TYR A 52 -27.33 -0.29 14.85
C TYR A 52 -27.81 1.12 14.53
N SER A 53 -29.10 1.40 14.74
CA SER A 53 -29.73 2.67 14.34
C SER A 53 -29.14 3.94 14.98
N GLU A 54 -28.51 3.80 16.14
CA GLU A 54 -27.85 4.89 16.89
C GLU A 54 -26.43 5.17 16.37
N GLU A 55 -25.87 4.27 15.56
CA GLU A 55 -24.51 4.39 15.05
C GLU A 55 -24.47 5.17 13.73
N ASN A 56 -23.29 5.73 13.44
CA ASN A 56 -23.05 6.38 12.16
C ASN A 56 -23.22 5.38 11.00
N ARG A 57 -23.77 5.88 9.89
CA ARG A 57 -23.92 5.15 8.62
C ARG A 57 -22.61 5.09 7.84
N MET A 58 -21.58 4.58 8.50
CA MET A 58 -20.25 4.44 7.96
C MET A 58 -19.51 3.27 8.62
N VAL A 59 -18.75 2.53 7.83
CA VAL A 59 -17.77 1.56 8.32
C VAL A 59 -16.40 1.79 7.68
N VAL A 60 -15.36 1.56 8.46
CA VAL A 60 -13.99 1.42 7.94
C VAL A 60 -13.56 -0.02 8.18
N VAL A 61 -13.12 -0.67 7.11
CA VAL A 61 -12.66 -2.06 7.12
C VAL A 61 -11.22 -2.06 6.67
N GLY A 62 -10.35 -2.67 7.47
CA GLY A 62 -8.92 -2.84 7.18
C GLY A 62 -8.55 -4.30 6.96
N ASN A 63 -7.26 -4.57 6.83
CA ASN A 63 -6.68 -5.90 6.61
C ASN A 63 -7.26 -6.63 5.38
N LEU A 64 -7.63 -5.85 4.36
CA LEU A 64 -8.00 -6.36 3.05
C LEU A 64 -6.76 -6.58 2.19
N THR A 65 -6.84 -7.50 1.24
CA THR A 65 -5.81 -7.76 0.26
C THR A 65 -5.71 -6.58 -0.70
N ALA A 66 -4.50 -6.11 -0.96
CA ALA A 66 -4.25 -5.04 -1.92
C ALA A 66 -4.55 -5.51 -3.35
N PHE A 67 -4.96 -4.57 -4.21
CA PHE A 67 -5.32 -4.83 -5.61
C PHE A 67 -6.39 -5.93 -5.81
N THR A 68 -7.26 -6.15 -4.82
CA THR A 68 -8.33 -7.15 -4.86
C THR A 68 -9.68 -6.48 -5.07
N LEU A 69 -10.51 -7.07 -5.95
CA LEU A 69 -11.88 -6.63 -6.19
C LEU A 69 -12.81 -7.23 -5.12
N TYR A 70 -13.58 -6.36 -4.46
CA TYR A 70 -14.57 -6.72 -3.46
C TYR A 70 -15.98 -6.37 -3.94
N SER A 71 -16.94 -7.22 -3.58
CA SER A 71 -18.38 -6.97 -3.69
C SER A 71 -18.94 -6.57 -2.33
N ILE A 72 -19.59 -5.41 -2.26
CA ILE A 72 -20.16 -4.84 -1.04
C ILE A 72 -21.69 -4.80 -1.18
N THR A 73 -22.40 -5.38 -0.22
CA THR A 73 -23.86 -5.34 -0.14
C THR A 73 -24.29 -4.86 1.23
N ILE A 74 -25.21 -3.88 1.29
CA ILE A 74 -25.73 -3.36 2.55
C ILE A 74 -27.22 -3.68 2.65
N THR A 75 -27.60 -4.37 3.73
CA THR A 75 -28.97 -4.76 4.02
C THR A 75 -29.52 -3.93 5.16
N ALA A 76 -30.53 -3.10 4.88
CA ALA A 76 -31.24 -2.32 5.90
C ALA A 76 -32.37 -3.16 6.52
N PHE A 77 -32.50 -3.16 7.84
CA PHE A 77 -33.52 -3.94 8.55
C PHE A 77 -34.07 -3.18 9.78
N THR A 78 -35.26 -3.56 10.21
CA THR A 78 -35.94 -3.04 11.43
C THR A 78 -36.30 -4.23 12.31
N GLY A 79 -36.27 -4.04 13.63
CA GLY A 79 -36.59 -5.11 14.58
C GLY A 79 -35.39 -6.04 14.87
N GLU A 80 -35.66 -7.31 15.14
CA GLU A 80 -34.63 -8.26 15.58
C GLU A 80 -33.63 -8.64 14.47
N PHE A 81 -32.35 -8.69 14.83
CA PHE A 81 -31.27 -9.10 13.95
C PHE A 81 -31.45 -10.52 13.37
N SER A 82 -32.11 -11.42 14.11
CA SER A 82 -32.44 -12.79 13.67
C SER A 82 -33.24 -12.82 12.36
N ASN A 83 -34.09 -11.82 12.13
CA ASN A 83 -34.92 -11.71 10.94
C ASN A 83 -34.30 -10.81 9.85
N ALA A 84 -33.17 -10.16 10.13
CA ALA A 84 -32.58 -9.14 9.26
C ALA A 84 -32.26 -9.64 7.84
N ARG A 85 -31.76 -10.87 7.72
CA ARG A 85 -31.46 -11.51 6.43
C ARG A 85 -32.70 -11.89 5.62
N ARG A 86 -33.82 -12.15 6.31
CA ARG A 86 -35.08 -12.59 5.69
C ARG A 86 -35.94 -11.40 5.28
N ASP A 87 -36.09 -10.43 6.18
CA ASP A 87 -37.06 -9.35 6.04
C ASP A 87 -36.40 -8.03 5.60
N GLY A 88 -35.09 -7.90 5.78
CA GLY A 88 -34.32 -6.73 5.40
C GLY A 88 -34.27 -6.48 3.89
N LYS A 89 -33.90 -5.26 3.52
CA LYS A 89 -33.81 -4.80 2.13
C LYS A 89 -32.35 -4.57 1.76
N ALA A 90 -31.83 -5.45 0.92
CA ALA A 90 -30.47 -5.40 0.42
C ALA A 90 -30.34 -4.41 -0.74
N SER A 91 -29.23 -3.68 -0.77
CA SER A 91 -28.83 -2.89 -1.94
C SER A 91 -28.37 -3.79 -3.08
N GLU A 92 -28.31 -3.22 -4.28
CA GLU A 92 -27.48 -3.79 -5.34
C GLU A 92 -26.00 -3.86 -4.88
N PRO A 93 -25.23 -4.85 -5.36
CA PRO A 93 -23.82 -4.97 -5.01
C PRO A 93 -23.01 -3.82 -5.60
N VAL A 94 -22.24 -3.15 -4.75
CA VAL A 94 -21.26 -2.15 -5.17
C VAL A 94 -19.90 -2.83 -5.28
N LEU A 95 -19.27 -2.71 -6.44
CA LEU A 95 -17.94 -3.27 -6.68
C LEU A 95 -16.87 -2.20 -6.41
N ALA A 96 -15.89 -2.54 -5.57
CA ALA A 96 -14.76 -1.66 -5.28
C ALA A 96 -13.46 -2.47 -5.22
N ARG A 97 -12.41 -1.96 -5.84
CA ARG A 97 -11.07 -2.57 -5.81
C ARG A 97 -10.19 -1.79 -4.85
N THR A 98 -9.53 -2.49 -3.94
CA THR A 98 -8.48 -1.89 -3.09
C THR A 98 -7.34 -1.37 -3.96
N LEU A 99 -6.66 -0.34 -3.48
CA LEU A 99 -5.53 0.22 -4.22
C LEU A 99 -4.37 -0.77 -4.25
N GLU A 100 -3.44 -0.58 -5.18
CA GLU A 100 -2.15 -1.28 -5.12
C GLU A 100 -1.44 -0.89 -3.83
N ASP A 101 -0.77 -1.85 -3.20
CA ASP A 101 0.21 -1.54 -2.17
C ASP A 101 1.44 -1.01 -2.92
N ASP A 102 1.86 0.21 -2.59
CA ASP A 102 3.08 0.79 -3.17
C ASP A 102 4.21 -0.21 -2.85
N PRO A 103 4.94 -0.75 -3.85
CA PRO A 103 6.03 -1.66 -3.57
C PRO A 103 6.96 -0.97 -2.56
N PRO A 104 7.52 -1.70 -1.57
CA PRO A 104 8.29 -1.07 -0.52
C PRO A 104 9.37 -0.23 -1.19
N LYS A 105 9.31 1.10 -1.03
CA LYS A 105 10.36 2.06 -1.45
C LYS A 105 11.72 1.83 -0.75
N ASN A 106 11.85 0.68 -0.09
CA ASN A 106 13.02 0.16 0.59
C ASN A 106 13.69 -0.95 -0.23
N GLU A 107 13.45 -1.05 -1.55
CA GLU A 107 14.35 -1.84 -2.38
C GLU A 107 15.77 -1.29 -2.26
N VAL A 108 16.58 -2.02 -1.50
CA VAL A 108 18.03 -1.85 -1.41
C VAL A 108 18.57 -2.13 -2.80
N THR A 109 18.81 -1.06 -3.55
CA THR A 109 19.35 -1.17 -4.90
C THR A 109 20.85 -1.41 -4.79
N ARG A 110 21.33 -2.41 -5.52
CA ARG A 110 22.76 -2.69 -5.69
C ARG A 110 23.26 -1.97 -6.95
N VAL A 111 24.19 -1.06 -6.79
CA VAL A 111 24.81 -0.35 -7.92
C VAL A 111 26.26 -0.78 -8.07
N TYR A 112 26.63 -1.15 -9.30
CA TYR A 112 28.01 -1.42 -9.68
C TYR A 112 28.65 -0.13 -10.16
N VAL A 113 29.77 0.24 -9.55
CA VAL A 113 30.55 1.41 -9.96
C VAL A 113 31.89 0.92 -10.46
N THR A 114 32.16 1.15 -11.73
CA THR A 114 33.47 0.88 -12.34
C THR A 114 34.21 2.19 -12.54
N PHE A 115 35.45 2.25 -12.07
CA PHE A 115 36.30 3.43 -12.15
C PHE A 115 37.75 3.03 -12.41
N SER A 116 38.54 3.96 -12.94
CA SER A 116 39.98 3.77 -13.09
C SER A 116 40.71 4.28 -11.86
N PRO A 117 41.83 3.64 -11.45
CA PRO A 117 42.71 4.22 -10.45
C PRO A 117 43.27 5.58 -10.95
N PRO A 118 43.63 6.51 -10.04
CA PRO A 118 44.27 7.76 -10.43
C PRO A 118 45.63 7.52 -11.11
N ASP A 119 45.92 8.34 -12.13
CA ASP A 119 47.14 8.23 -12.95
C ASP A 119 48.43 8.52 -12.16
N GLU A 120 48.35 9.42 -11.17
CA GLU A 120 49.45 9.78 -10.27
C GLU A 120 49.05 9.51 -8.81
N PRO A 121 49.17 8.26 -8.35
CA PRO A 121 48.94 7.98 -6.95
C PRO A 121 50.14 8.52 -6.16
N ASN A 122 49.89 9.45 -5.22
CA ASN A 122 50.90 10.03 -4.32
C ASN A 122 51.46 9.01 -3.29
N GLY A 123 51.66 7.76 -3.69
CA GLY A 123 51.96 6.61 -2.84
C GLY A 123 51.13 5.37 -3.20
N ASN A 124 51.25 4.31 -2.41
CA ASN A 124 50.46 3.11 -2.61
C ASN A 124 49.02 3.32 -2.11
N ILE A 125 48.01 3.11 -2.95
CA ILE A 125 46.60 3.30 -2.55
C ILE A 125 46.21 2.23 -1.53
N SER A 126 45.79 2.66 -0.32
CA SER A 126 45.40 1.75 0.77
C SER A 126 43.91 1.45 0.84
N ALA A 127 43.05 2.36 0.38
CA ALA A 127 41.61 2.20 0.34
C ALA A 127 40.98 3.17 -0.66
N TYR A 128 39.76 2.88 -1.10
CA TYR A 128 38.89 3.85 -1.77
C TYR A 128 37.73 4.22 -0.85
N HIS A 129 37.29 5.46 -0.94
CA HIS A 129 36.13 5.96 -0.22
C HIS A 129 35.08 6.48 -1.19
N VAL A 130 33.82 6.50 -0.77
CA VAL A 130 32.71 6.97 -1.60
C VAL A 130 31.84 7.95 -0.83
N ALA A 131 31.58 9.11 -1.44
CA ALA A 131 30.59 10.07 -0.99
C ALA A 131 29.37 10.04 -1.93
N ILE A 132 28.18 9.83 -1.36
CA ILE A 132 26.94 9.70 -2.12
C ILE A 132 26.03 10.86 -1.77
N TYR A 133 25.59 11.58 -2.79
CA TYR A 133 24.80 12.78 -2.65
C TYR A 133 23.39 12.57 -3.19
N ARG A 134 22.40 13.05 -2.45
CA ARG A 134 21.00 13.14 -2.88
C ARG A 134 20.58 14.61 -2.86
N ASN A 135 20.04 15.11 -3.97
CA ASN A 135 19.64 16.52 -4.12
C ASN A 135 20.75 17.53 -3.73
N GLY A 136 22.01 17.18 -3.99
CA GLY A 136 23.17 18.02 -3.68
C GLY A 136 23.67 17.96 -2.23
N GLN A 137 22.99 17.23 -1.33
CA GLN A 137 23.45 17.01 0.06
C GLN A 137 24.07 15.63 0.21
N LEU A 138 25.11 15.51 1.04
CA LEU A 138 25.71 14.22 1.38
C LEU A 138 24.68 13.36 2.11
N ASP A 139 24.33 12.23 1.52
CA ASP A 139 23.37 11.26 2.07
C ASP A 139 24.11 10.21 2.91
N PHE A 140 25.19 9.63 2.36
CA PHE A 140 26.03 8.68 3.10
C PHE A 140 27.46 8.60 2.55
N TYR A 141 28.37 8.12 3.40
CA TYR A 141 29.80 8.03 3.14
C TYR A 141 30.34 6.64 3.50
N ILE A 142 31.11 6.04 2.60
CA ILE A 142 31.76 4.74 2.78
C ILE A 142 33.26 4.99 2.91
N ASN A 143 33.83 4.79 4.10
CA ASN A 143 35.25 5.04 4.37
C ASN A 143 36.20 4.04 3.68
N SER A 144 35.75 2.80 3.49
CA SER A 144 36.55 1.73 2.88
C SER A 144 35.64 0.91 1.98
N LEU A 145 35.79 1.13 0.68
CA LEU A 145 35.01 0.51 -0.36
C LEU A 145 35.71 -0.78 -0.82
N PRO A 146 35.05 -1.95 -0.71
CA PRO A 146 35.56 -3.18 -1.29
C PRO A 146 35.58 -3.06 -2.82
N VAL A 147 36.77 -3.21 -3.42
CA VAL A 147 36.97 -3.09 -4.87
C VAL A 147 37.56 -4.39 -5.43
N VAL A 148 37.15 -4.72 -6.66
CA VAL A 148 37.69 -5.85 -7.43
C VAL A 148 38.39 -5.28 -8.66
N SER A 149 39.66 -5.64 -8.84
CA SER A 149 40.43 -5.24 -10.03
C SER A 149 40.01 -6.06 -11.25
N ASN A 150 39.81 -5.36 -12.37
CA ASN A 150 39.41 -5.94 -13.64
C ASN A 150 40.62 -6.07 -14.59
N PRO A 151 40.56 -6.95 -15.62
CA PRO A 151 41.66 -7.15 -16.57
C PRO A 151 42.04 -5.92 -17.39
N ASN A 152 41.13 -4.94 -17.53
CA ASN A 152 41.33 -3.70 -18.28
C ASN A 152 41.88 -2.55 -17.41
N ASN A 153 42.53 -2.86 -16.29
CA ASN A 153 43.10 -1.89 -15.34
C ASN A 153 42.06 -0.95 -14.70
N THR A 154 40.78 -1.35 -14.69
CA THR A 154 39.71 -0.68 -13.93
C THR A 154 39.42 -1.42 -12.63
N MET A 155 38.67 -0.79 -11.74
CA MET A 155 38.21 -1.36 -10.48
C MET A 155 36.68 -1.28 -10.45
N THR A 156 36.03 -2.35 -9.98
CA THR A 156 34.59 -2.37 -9.75
C THR A 156 34.30 -2.49 -8.27
N ALA A 157 33.41 -1.64 -7.77
CA ALA A 157 32.86 -1.72 -6.44
C ALA A 157 31.34 -1.93 -6.47
N ILE A 158 30.83 -2.51 -5.41
CA ILE A 158 29.40 -2.71 -5.18
C ILE A 158 28.96 -1.76 -4.07
N ILE A 159 27.95 -0.94 -4.36
CA ILE A 159 27.32 -0.05 -3.39
C ILE A 159 25.90 -0.58 -3.15
N ASP A 160 25.69 -1.11 -1.95
CA ASP A 160 24.38 -1.52 -1.46
C ASP A 160 23.77 -0.39 -0.61
N GLY A 161 22.46 -0.48 -0.34
CA GLY A 161 21.77 0.42 0.60
C GLY A 161 21.07 1.62 -0.06
N LEU A 162 21.15 1.76 -1.38
CA LEU A 162 20.48 2.84 -2.11
C LEU A 162 18.97 2.61 -2.15
N LYS A 163 18.18 3.66 -1.90
CA LYS A 163 16.71 3.60 -2.00
C LYS A 163 16.26 3.95 -3.41
N GLY A 164 15.35 3.15 -3.97
CA GLY A 164 14.71 3.43 -5.25
C GLY A 164 13.92 4.75 -5.26
N GLY A 165 13.70 5.30 -6.46
CA GLY A 165 12.92 6.54 -6.65
C GLY A 165 13.67 7.85 -6.40
N PHE A 166 15.00 7.79 -6.21
CA PHE A 166 15.84 8.97 -6.01
C PHE A 166 16.99 9.03 -7.01
N ASN A 167 17.38 10.25 -7.38
CA ASN A 167 18.59 10.50 -8.16
C ASN A 167 19.78 10.70 -7.21
N TYR A 168 20.84 9.93 -7.43
CA TYR A 168 22.07 9.99 -6.65
C TYR A 168 23.24 10.47 -7.51
N SER A 169 24.16 11.20 -6.90
CA SER A 169 25.49 11.46 -7.45
C SER A 169 26.54 10.76 -6.60
N ILE A 170 27.37 9.94 -7.23
CA ILE A 170 28.37 9.12 -6.54
C ILE A 170 29.75 9.68 -6.87
N ARG A 171 30.57 9.94 -5.85
CA ARG A 171 31.95 10.39 -5.99
C ARG A 171 32.88 9.41 -5.30
N VAL A 172 33.81 8.83 -6.05
CA VAL A 172 34.85 7.93 -5.54
C VAL A 172 36.13 8.74 -5.34
N GLY A 173 36.78 8.58 -4.19
CA GLY A 173 38.09 9.15 -3.88
C GLY A 173 39.03 8.10 -3.30
N ASN A 174 40.32 8.44 -3.23
CA ASN A 174 41.41 7.60 -2.73
C ASN A 174 42.08 8.18 -1.48
#